data_AF-A0AAW9KRK3-F1
#
_entry.id   AF-A0AAW9KRK3-F1
#
_cell.length_a   1.000
_cell.length_b   1.000
_cell.length_c   1.000
_cell.angle_alpha   90.00
_cell.angle_beta   90.00
_cell.angle_gamma   90.00
#
_symmetry.space_group_name_H-M   'P 1'
#
loop_
_entity.id
_entity.type
_entity.pdbx_description
1 polymer ?
#
loop_
_entity_poly.entity_id
_entity_poly.type
_entity_poly.pdbx_seq_one_letter_code
_entity_poly.pdbx_strand_id
1 'polypeptide(L)' 'MSKSIRGSGTFRYRCCCCEMEFTVTMPGASTCPRCSSIGGHELVESFPPEGPR' A
#
# COMPACT_ATOMS: atom_id res chain seq x y z
N MET A 1 20.51 -0.29 -19.62
CA MET A 1 20.47 -0.19 -18.13
C MET A 1 19.35 0.77 -17.77
N SER A 2 18.33 0.50 -16.96
CA SER A 2 17.98 -0.63 -16.10
C SER A 2 16.45 -0.55 -15.97
N LYS A 3 15.73 -1.53 -16.52
CA LYS A 3 14.26 -1.59 -16.38
C LYS A 3 14.00 -2.03 -14.94
N SER A 4 14.02 -1.08 -14.00
CA SER A 4 13.63 -1.32 -12.61
C SER A 4 12.14 -1.59 -12.59
N ILE A 5 11.76 -2.81 -12.94
CA ILE A 5 10.48 -3.41 -12.55
C ILE A 5 10.53 -3.59 -11.03
N ARG A 6 10.44 -2.46 -10.30
CA ARG A 6 9.94 -2.49 -8.92
C ARG A 6 8.54 -3.05 -9.07
N GLY A 7 8.39 -4.34 -8.77
CA GLY A 7 7.12 -5.04 -8.84
C GLY A 7 6.06 -4.14 -8.23
N SER A 8 5.12 -3.68 -9.06
CA SER A 8 4.02 -2.83 -8.63
C SER A 8 3.02 -3.72 -7.90
N GLY A 9 3.38 -4.15 -6.69
CA GLY A 9 2.46 -4.83 -5.79
C GLY A 9 1.43 -3.83 -5.28
N THR A 10 0.17 -4.26 -5.22
CA THR A 10 -0.87 -3.46 -4.56
C THR A 10 -0.94 -3.92 -3.11
N PHE A 11 -0.83 -2.99 -2.18
CA PHE A 11 -0.85 -3.27 -0.74
C PHE A 11 -2.06 -2.59 -0.13
N ARG A 12 -2.88 -3.34 0.60
CA ARG A 12 -4.04 -2.81 1.33
C ARG A 12 -3.64 -2.60 2.78
N TYR A 13 -3.72 -1.35 3.23
CA TYR A 13 -3.46 -0.95 4.61
C TYR A 13 -4.77 -0.52 5.28
N ARG A 14 -4.87 -0.75 6.59
CA ARG A 14 -5.94 -0.24 7.45
C ARG A 14 -5.36 0.76 8.42
N CYS A 15 -5.97 1.94 8.50
CA CYS A 15 -5.55 2.96 9.46
C CYS A 15 -6.07 2.66 10.85
N CYS A 16 -5.20 2.56 11.86
CA CYS A 16 -5.60 2.31 13.25
C CYS A 16 -6.32 3.52 13.89
N CYS A 17 -6.22 4.71 13.31
CA CYS A 17 -6.86 5.91 13.85
C CYS A 17 -8.33 6.05 13.43
N CYS A 18 -8.65 5.77 12.17
CA CYS A 18 -9.99 5.97 11.60
C CYS A 18 -10.60 4.69 11.00
N GLU A 19 -9.90 3.56 11.18
CA GLU A 19 -10.26 2.21 10.71
C GLU A 19 -10.45 2.07 9.20
N MET A 20 -10.14 3.13 8.44
CA MET A 20 -10.31 3.12 6.99
C MET A 20 -9.26 2.26 6.31
N GLU A 21 -9.72 1.41 5.40
CA GLU A 21 -8.87 0.63 4.50
C GLU A 21 -8.58 1.42 3.22
N PHE A 22 -7.33 1.37 2.77
CA PHE A 22 -6.88 2.02 1.54
C PHE A 22 -5.76 1.20 0.88
N THR A 23 -5.70 1.28 -0.45
CA THR A 23 -4.70 0.56 -1.24
C THR A 23 -3.61 1.50 -1.75
N VAL A 24 -2.37 1.05 -1.69
CA VAL A 24 -1.20 1.77 -2.22
C VAL A 24 -0.40 0.85 -3.12
N THR A 25 0.15 1.41 -4.19
CA THR A 25 0.94 0.67 -5.19
C THR A 25 2.44 0.66 -4.87
N MET A 26 2.86 1.38 -3.83
CA MET A 26 4.22 1.36 -3.32
C MET A 26 4.23 0.95 -1.85
N PRO A 27 5.07 -0.02 -1.45
CA PRO A 27 5.26 -0.34 -0.05
C PRO A 27 5.99 0.82 0.65
N GLY A 28 5.51 1.23 1.82
CA GLY A 28 6.12 2.29 2.62
C GLY A 28 5.15 3.13 3.44
N ALA A 29 5.68 4.13 4.14
CA ALA A 29 4.91 5.09 4.92
C ALA A 29 4.03 5.94 3.99
N SER A 30 2.76 5.55 3.89
CA SER A 30 1.72 6.26 3.14
C SER A 30 0.81 6.98 4.11
N THR A 31 0.34 8.18 3.77
CA THR A 31 -0.65 8.92 4.58
C THR A 31 -2.04 8.32 4.44
N CYS A 32 -2.79 8.27 5.55
CA CYS A 32 -4.19 7.90 5.49
C CYS A 32 -4.96 8.97 4.70
N PRO A 33 -5.74 8.62 3.66
CA PRO A 33 -6.49 9.59 2.88
C PRO A 33 -7.64 10.25 3.66
N ARG A 34 -8.03 9.70 4.81
CA ARG A 34 -9.17 10.20 5.61
C ARG A 34 -8.79 11.08 6.78
N CYS A 35 -7.79 10.67 7.56
CA CYS A 35 -7.34 11.42 8.75
C CYS A 35 -5.95 12.05 8.58
N SER A 36 -5.29 11.85 7.44
CA SER A 36 -3.94 12.32 7.14
C SER A 36 -2.85 11.85 8.13
N SER A 37 -3.12 10.80 8.93
CA SER A 37 -2.09 10.17 9.76
C SER A 37 -1.00 9.55 8.89
N ILE A 38 0.27 9.78 9.25
CA ILE A 38 1.46 9.27 8.53
C ILE A 38 1.90 7.91 9.11
N GLY A 39 1.38 7.53 10.30
CA GLY A 39 1.75 6.31 11.01
C GLY A 39 0.53 5.60 11.63
N GLY A 40 0.73 4.34 12.03
CA GLY A 40 -0.34 3.50 12.57
C GLY A 40 -1.20 2.87 11.48
N HIS A 41 -0.56 2.30 10.45
CA HIS A 41 -1.23 1.58 9.36
C HIS A 41 -0.86 0.09 9.44
N GLU A 42 -1.85 -0.77 9.61
CA GLU A 42 -1.70 -2.22 9.60
C GLU A 42 -1.83 -2.73 8.17
N LEU A 43 -0.90 -3.56 7.71
CA LEU A 43 -1.00 -4.21 6.40
C LEU A 43 -2.03 -5.33 6.50
N VAL A 44 -3.14 -5.19 5.77
CA VAL A 44 -4.21 -6.19 5.72
C VAL A 44 -3.92 -7.23 4.66
N GLU A 45 -3.50 -6.80 3.48
CA GLU A 45 -3.36 -7.68 2.33
C GLU A 45 -2.29 -7.17 1.36
N SER A 46 -1.52 -8.09 0.78
CA SER A 46 -0.54 -7.78 -0.27
C SER A 46 -0.87 -8.59 -1.51
N PHE A 47 -1.23 -7.91 -2.59
CA PHE A 47 -1.44 -8.51 -3.89
C PHE A 47 -0.10 -8.52 -4.63
N PRO A 48 0.40 -9.70 -5.04
CA PRO A 48 1.48 -9.72 -6.01
C PRO A 48 1.01 -8.98 -7.26
N PRO A 49 1.90 -8.27 -7.99
CA PRO A 49 1.54 -7.80 -9.32
C PRO A 49 1.05 -9.03 -10.10
N GLU A 50 -0.17 -9.00 -10.63
CA GLU A 50 -0.64 -10.04 -11.53
C GLU A 50 0.41 -10.17 -12.63
N GLY A 51 1.17 -11.26 -12.60
CA GLY A 51 2.24 -11.49 -13.55
C GLY A 51 1.65 -11.47 -14.97
N PRO A 52 2.44 -11.10 -15.99
CA PRO A 52 1.97 -11.19 -17.37
C PRO A 52 1.54 -12.63 -17.64
N ARG A 53 0.24 -12.85 -17.91
CA ARG A 53 -0.26 -14.11 -18.47
C ARG A 53 0.15 -14.26 -19.92
#